data_AF-A0A5C8DC89-F1
#
_entry.id   AF-A0A5C8DC89-F1
#
_cell.length_a   1.000
_cell.length_b   1.000
_cell.length_c   1.000
_cell.angle_alpha   90.00
_cell.angle_beta   90.00
_cell.angle_gamma   90.00
#
_symmetry.space_group_name_H-M   'P 1'
#
loop_
_entity.id
_entity.type
_entity.pdbx_description
1 polymer ?
#
loop_
_entity_poly.entity_id
_entity_poly.type
_entity_poly.pdbx_seq_one_letter_code
_entity_poly.pdbx_strand_id
1 'polypeptide(L)' 'FNRLYREAVLDAYLFFDLDQVRQLTNEWMQEYNQRRPHESLNNRTPEEWKMDQLKNEITLKEAV' A
#
# COMPACT_ATOMS: atom_id res chain seq x y z
N PHE A 1 -5.43 6.18 -1.80
CA PHE A 1 -4.96 5.27 -2.87
C PHE A 1 -5.22 5.80 -4.29
N ASN A 2 -6.44 5.67 -4.87
CA ASN A 2 -6.69 5.89 -6.30
C ASN A 2 -6.20 7.22 -6.89
N ARG A 3 -6.41 8.34 -6.20
CA ARG A 3 -5.93 9.65 -6.64
C ARG A 3 -4.40 9.68 -6.76
N LEU A 4 -3.71 9.25 -5.71
CA LEU A 4 -2.25 9.23 -5.68
C LEU A 4 -1.65 8.27 -6.69
N TYR A 5 -2.29 7.10 -6.91
CA TYR A 5 -1.85 6.17 -7.95
C TYR A 5 -1.98 6.79 -9.35
N ARG A 6 -3.08 7.48 -9.63
CA ARG A 6 -3.25 8.19 -10.89
C ARG A 6 -2.16 9.24 -11.09
N GLU A 7 -1.94 10.10 -10.09
CA GLU A 7 -0.94 11.17 -10.14
C GLU A 7 0.50 10.62 -10.27
N ALA A 8 0.84 9.54 -9.55
CA ALA A 8 2.20 9.01 -9.48
C ALA A 8 2.57 8.03 -10.60
N VAL A 9 1.59 7.37 -11.23
CA VAL A 9 1.83 6.35 -12.25
C VAL A 9 1.19 6.76 -13.58
N LEU A 10 -0.13 6.97 -13.60
CA LEU A 10 -0.85 7.14 -14.86
C LEU A 10 -0.65 8.50 -15.53
N ASP A 11 -0.57 9.57 -14.73
CA ASP A 11 -0.41 10.93 -15.23
C ASP A 11 1.08 11.30 -15.39
N ALA A 12 1.98 10.56 -14.72
CA ALA A 12 3.42 10.82 -14.71
C ALA A 12 4.18 10.19 -15.90
N TYR A 13 3.62 9.15 -16.52
CA TYR A 13 4.30 8.37 -17.56
C TYR A 13 3.42 8.19 -18.82
N LEU A 14 4.07 8.22 -19.98
CA LEU A 14 3.50 7.72 -21.24
C LEU A 14 3.91 6.26 -21.42
N PHE A 15 2.93 5.39 -21.66
CA PHE A 15 3.15 3.96 -21.82
C PHE A 15 3.10 3.57 -23.30
N PHE A 16 3.99 2.66 -23.71
CA PHE A 16 4.04 2.11 -25.05
C PHE A 16 3.52 0.66 -25.10
N ASP A 17 3.48 -0.01 -23.96
CA ASP A 17 2.91 -1.35 -23.79
C ASP A 17 2.33 -1.56 -22.38
N LEU A 18 1.64 -2.68 -22.19
CA LEU A 18 1.02 -3.03 -20.91
C LEU A 18 2.01 -3.52 -19.85
N ASP A 19 3.21 -3.95 -20.24
CA ASP A 19 4.18 -4.47 -19.29
C ASP A 19 4.87 -3.34 -18.53
N GLN A 20 5.10 -2.19 -19.18
CA GLN A 20 5.56 -0.97 -18.52
C GLN A 20 4.63 -0.51 -17.40
N VAL A 21 3.32 -0.42 -17.68
CA VAL A 21 2.36 0.00 -16.64
C VAL A 21 2.26 -1.05 -15.52
N ARG A 22 2.32 -2.35 -15.83
CA ARG A 22 2.34 -3.41 -14.81
C ARG A 22 3.55 -3.31 -13.90
N GLN A 23 4.74 -3.09 -14.46
CA GLN A 23 5.96 -2.94 -13.68
C GLN A 23 5.87 -1.74 -12.73
N LEU A 24 5.54 -0.55 -13.25
CA LEU A 24 5.42 0.67 -12.43
C LEU A 24 4.30 0.55 -11.39
N THR A 25 3.22 -0.15 -11.71
CA THR A 25 2.14 -0.44 -10.74
C THR A 25 2.64 -1.31 -9.61
N ASN A 26 3.41 -2.37 -9.90
CA ASN A 26 3.96 -3.25 -8.88
C ASN A 26 4.92 -2.51 -7.95
N GLU A 27 5.80 -1.69 -8.52
CA GLU A 27 6.73 -0.85 -7.76
C GLU A 27 5.97 0.14 -6.87
N TRP A 28 4.97 0.84 -7.43
CA TRP A 28 4.12 1.75 -6.67
C TRP A 28 3.33 1.05 -5.56
N MET A 29 2.79 -0.14 -5.81
CA MET A 29 2.07 -0.93 -4.82
C MET A 29 2.98 -1.33 -3.67
N GLN A 30 4.22 -1.70 -3.96
CA GLN A 30 5.21 -1.99 -2.92
C GLN A 30 5.51 -0.74 -2.09
N GLU A 31 5.78 0.38 -2.74
CA GLU A 31 6.05 1.65 -2.06
C GLU A 31 4.88 2.07 -1.17
N TYR A 32 3.66 2.10 -1.70
CA TYR A 32 2.47 2.54 -0.97
C TYR A 32 2.16 1.64 0.23
N ASN A 33 2.25 0.32 0.06
CA ASN A 33 1.79 -0.63 1.06
C ASN A 33 2.85 -0.99 2.11
N GLN A 34 4.15 -0.90 1.77
CA GLN A 34 5.23 -1.43 2.61
C GLN A 34 6.26 -0.38 3.05
N ARG A 35 6.30 0.81 2.41
CA ARG A 35 7.36 1.79 2.69
C ARG A 35 6.85 3.18 3.03
N ARG A 36 5.77 3.63 2.40
CA ARG A 36 5.19 4.94 2.65
C ARG A 36 4.39 4.95 3.95
N PRO A 37 4.75 5.79 4.94
CA PRO A 37 3.93 6.01 6.13
C PRO A 37 2.70 6.86 5.78
N HIS A 38 1.56 6.56 6.41
CA HIS A 38 0.31 7.29 6.21
C HIS A 38 -0.16 7.91 7.52
N GLU A 39 -0.37 9.23 7.53
CA GLU A 39 -0.82 9.96 8.73
C GLU A 39 -2.13 9.40 9.31
N SER A 40 -3.08 9.01 8.43
CA SER A 40 -4.34 8.38 8.83
C SER A 40 -4.17 7.02 9.51
N LEU A 41 -3.00 6.38 9.37
CA LEU A 41 -2.64 5.12 10.03
C LEU A 41 -1.66 5.34 11.19
N ASN A 42 -1.61 6.56 11.74
CA ASN A 42 -0.62 6.98 12.74
C ASN A 42 0.82 6.81 12.24
N ASN A 43 1.09 7.28 11.02
CA ASN A 43 2.39 7.19 10.35
C ASN A 43 2.91 5.76 10.15
N ARG A 44 2.02 4.77 10.15
CA ARG A 44 2.34 3.39 9.74
C ARG A 44 2.08 3.19 8.26
N THR A 45 2.73 2.19 7.70
CA THR A 45 2.38 1.62 6.40
C THR A 45 1.09 0.79 6.52
N PRO A 46 0.36 0.56 5.41
CA PRO A 46 -0.81 -0.30 5.39
C PRO A 46 -0.50 -1.73 5.85
N GLU A 47 0.68 -2.26 5.50
CA GLU A 47 1.12 -3.58 5.93
C GLU A 47 1.33 -3.65 7.45
N GLU A 48 2.06 -2.70 8.04
CA GLU A 48 2.25 -2.64 9.49
C GLU A 48 0.91 -2.52 10.23
N TRP A 49 0.02 -1.65 9.75
CA TRP A 49 -1.30 -1.50 10.35
C TRP A 49 -2.09 -2.82 10.31
N LYS A 50 -2.07 -3.53 9.18
CA LYS A 50 -2.73 -4.83 9.03
C LYS A 50 -2.16 -5.88 10.00
N MET A 51 -0.84 -5.91 10.18
CA MET A 51 -0.18 -6.84 11.11
C MET A 51 -0.56 -6.54 12.56
N ASP A 52 -0.65 -5.27 12.94
CA ASP A 52 -1.11 -4.87 14.28
C ASP A 52 -2.58 -5.28 14.51
N GLN A 53 -3.46 -5.11 13.52
CA GLN A 53 -4.85 -5.57 13.61
C GLN A 53 -4.94 -7.09 13.80
N LEU A 54 -4.16 -7.85 13.03
CA LEU A 54 -4.15 -9.32 13.11
C LEU A 54 -3.66 -9.80 14.48
N LYS A 55 -2.60 -9.19 15.02
CA LYS A 55 -2.10 -9.51 16.37
C LYS A 55 -3.18 -9.27 17.41
N ASN A 56 -3.86 -8.11 17.35
CA ASN A 56 -4.94 -7.80 18.28
C ASN A 56 -6.07 -8.83 18.19
N GLU A 57 -6.45 -9.24 16.99
CA GLU A 57 -7.48 -10.27 16.78
C GLU A 57 -7.07 -11.63 17.35
N ILE A 58 -5.80 -12.04 17.17
CA ILE A 58 -5.26 -13.27 17.74
C ILE A 58 -5.28 -13.20 19.27
N THR A 59 -4.76 -12.13 19.86
CA THR A 59 -4.73 -11.94 21.31
C THR A 59 -6.13 -11.96 21.91
N LEU A 60 -7.11 -11.35 21.24
CA LEU A 60 -8.51 -11.39 21.68
C LEU A 60 -9.09 -12.81 21.64
N LYS A 61 -8.74 -13.63 20.64
CA LYS A 61 -9.19 -15.03 20.55
C LYS A 61 -8.53 -15.92 21.60
N GLU A 62 -7.29 -15.65 21.98
CA GLU A 62 -6.58 -16.41 23.01
C GLU A 62 -7.03 -16.05 24.43
N ALA A 63 -7.64 -14.88 24.62
CA ALA A 63 -8.14 -14.39 25.91
C ALA A 63 -9.58 -14.83 26.24
N VAL A 64 -10.23 -15.58 25.36
CA VAL A 64 -11.61 -16.12 25.49
C VAL A 64 -11.56 -17.62 25.65
#